data_AF-A0A815GRT3-F1
#
_entry.id   AF-A0A815GRT3-F1
#
_cell.length_a   1.000
_cell.length_b   1.000
_cell.length_c   1.000
_cell.angle_alpha   90.00
_cell.angle_beta   90.00
_cell.angle_gamma   90.00
#
_symmetry.space_group_name_H-M   'P 1'
#
loop_
_entity.id
_entity.type
_entity.pdbx_description
1 polymer ?
#
loop_
_entity_poly.entity_id
_entity_poly.type
_entity_poly.pdbx_seq_one_letter_code
_entity_poly.pdbx_strand_id
1 'polypeptide(L)'
;MVMVRKFGRPDLFITFTCNPKWEEIKSELKAFQNPSDRPDLVTRGLPHAHCLSTLSNEDKIKTADDFDNIISAELPDRNVQSELYNIIITQNIHGPCGRLYPKSICMVDGSCSKKVTKAFCNETDASTDGYSIYRRRNNSNDTHFTRNNIQVDNRFVVPYNSFLSLKCNAHINVELC
;
A
#
# COMPACT_ATOMS: atom_id res chain seq x y z
N MET A 1 11.58 2.57 -19.61
CA MET A 1 10.95 3.08 -20.85
C MET A 1 11.07 2.15 -22.06
N VAL A 2 12.13 1.34 -22.21
CA VAL A 2 12.29 0.39 -23.35
C VAL A 2 11.23 -0.73 -23.34
N MET A 3 10.86 -1.28 -22.18
CA MET A 3 9.84 -2.34 -22.09
C MET A 3 8.45 -1.87 -22.55
N VAL A 4 8.03 -0.66 -22.17
CA VAL A 4 6.73 -0.09 -22.59
C VAL A 4 6.65 0.07 -24.11
N ARG A 5 7.76 0.45 -24.75
CA ARG A 5 7.82 0.55 -26.21
C ARG A 5 7.68 -0.82 -26.90
N LYS A 6 8.14 -1.90 -26.25
CA LYS A 6 8.15 -3.25 -26.83
C LYS A 6 6.87 -4.04 -26.54
N PHE A 7 6.32 -3.92 -25.34
CA PHE A 7 5.21 -4.74 -24.84
C PHE A 7 3.92 -3.96 -24.59
N GLY A 8 3.93 -2.63 -24.81
CA GLY A 8 2.81 -1.76 -24.50
C GLY A 8 2.79 -1.29 -23.05
N ARG A 9 1.76 -0.51 -22.71
CA ARG A 9 1.49 -0.07 -21.33
C ARG A 9 1.13 -1.31 -20.48
N PRO A 10 1.80 -1.56 -19.36
CA PRO A 10 1.38 -2.59 -18.42
C PRO A 10 -0.01 -2.24 -17.87
N ASP A 11 -0.69 -3.21 -17.26
CA ASP A 11 -1.99 -2.98 -16.64
C ASP A 11 -1.83 -2.62 -15.16
N LEU A 12 -0.88 -3.28 -14.46
CA LEU A 12 -0.65 -3.07 -13.03
C LEU A 12 0.81 -2.73 -12.75
N PHE A 13 1.01 -1.79 -11.83
CA PHE A 13 2.27 -1.51 -11.16
C PHE A 13 2.17 -1.96 -9.71
N ILE A 14 3.01 -2.91 -9.32
CA ILE A 14 3.02 -3.44 -7.96
C ILE A 14 4.37 -3.13 -7.33
N THR A 15 4.33 -2.50 -6.16
CA THR A 15 5.51 -2.28 -5.33
C THR A 15 5.40 -3.15 -4.08
N PHE A 16 6.35 -4.08 -3.92
CA PHE A 16 6.51 -4.86 -2.70
C PHE A 16 7.64 -4.25 -1.88
N THR A 17 7.39 -3.95 -0.62
CA THR A 17 8.45 -3.62 0.34
C THR A 17 8.56 -4.73 1.37
N CYS A 18 9.76 -5.29 1.48
CA CYS A 18 10.08 -6.44 2.31
C CYS A 18 9.66 -6.21 3.77
N ASN A 19 9.03 -7.23 4.37
CA ASN A 19 8.72 -7.24 5.78
C ASN A 19 9.90 -7.85 6.56
N PRO A 20 10.62 -7.07 7.39
CA PRO A 20 11.78 -7.56 8.15
C PRO A 20 11.42 -8.63 9.20
N LYS A 21 10.13 -8.92 9.41
CA LYS A 21 9.65 -9.97 10.32
C LYS A 21 9.43 -11.32 9.64
N TRP A 22 9.75 -11.48 8.35
CA TRP A 22 9.75 -12.79 7.69
C TRP A 22 10.73 -13.76 8.36
N GLU A 23 10.38 -15.04 8.39
CA GLU A 23 11.17 -16.05 9.08
C GLU A 23 12.52 -16.26 8.41
N GLU A 24 12.59 -16.13 7.08
CA GLU A 24 13.82 -16.19 6.29
C GLU A 24 14.80 -15.08 6.68
N ILE A 25 14.32 -13.91 7.10
CA ILE A 25 15.18 -12.82 7.58
C ILE A 25 15.61 -13.12 9.00
N LYS A 26 14.66 -13.51 9.87
CA LYS A 26 14.95 -13.82 11.27
C LYS A 26 15.93 -14.98 11.42
N SER A 27 15.85 -16.01 10.58
CA SER A 27 16.74 -17.17 10.61
C SER A 27 18.19 -16.81 10.30
N GLU A 28 18.41 -15.72 9.55
CA GLU A 28 19.72 -15.23 9.15
C GLU A 28 20.30 -14.19 10.14
N LEU A 29 19.52 -13.75 11.14
CA LEU A 29 20.01 -12.86 12.20
C LEU A 29 20.83 -13.65 13.22
N LYS A 30 21.99 -13.09 13.60
CA LYS A 30 22.76 -13.62 14.73
C LYS A 30 22.11 -13.22 16.05
N ALA A 31 22.48 -13.90 17.13
CA ALA A 31 22.02 -13.55 18.47
C ALA A 31 22.20 -12.04 18.76
N PHE A 32 21.13 -11.42 19.28
CA PHE A 32 21.06 -9.98 19.60
C PHE A 32 21.13 -9.01 18.41
N GLN A 33 21.08 -9.48 17.16
CA GLN A 33 20.97 -8.60 15.99
C GLN A 33 19.52 -8.23 15.70
N ASN A 34 19.31 -7.00 15.25
CA ASN A 34 18.07 -6.57 14.61
C ASN A 34 18.24 -6.56 13.08
N PRO A 35 17.15 -6.64 12.29
CA PRO A 35 17.21 -6.51 10.83
C PRO A 35 17.99 -5.28 10.33
N SER A 36 17.89 -4.15 11.04
CA SER A 36 18.63 -2.91 10.72
C SER A 36 20.16 -3.04 10.82
N ASP A 37 20.65 -4.02 11.57
CA ASP A 37 22.08 -4.26 11.79
C ASP A 37 22.70 -5.11 10.66
N ARG A 38 21.86 -5.65 9.77
CA ARG A 38 22.23 -6.52 8.63
C ARG A 38 21.77 -5.91 7.30
N PRO A 39 22.44 -4.86 6.81
CA PRO A 39 22.08 -4.20 5.56
C PRO A 39 22.20 -5.11 4.32
N ASP A 40 22.94 -6.22 4.45
CA ASP A 40 23.04 -7.30 3.47
C ASP A 40 21.75 -8.14 3.37
N LEU A 41 20.96 -8.23 4.44
CA LEU A 41 19.66 -8.91 4.47
C LEU A 41 18.51 -7.91 4.23
N VAL A 42 18.58 -6.74 4.87
CA VAL A 42 17.55 -5.71 4.83
C VAL A 42 18.24 -4.38 4.55
N THR A 43 18.31 -3.99 3.28
CA THR A 43 18.90 -2.70 2.87
C THR A 43 18.34 -1.54 3.71
N ARG A 44 19.11 -0.46 3.86
CA ARG A 44 18.78 0.69 4.73
C ARG A 44 17.43 1.39 4.39
N GLY A 45 16.81 1.05 3.26
CA GLY A 45 15.49 1.55 2.83
C GLY A 45 14.38 0.48 2.77
N LEU A 46 14.60 -0.71 3.35
CA LEU A 46 13.88 -1.96 3.10
C LEU A 46 14.01 -2.40 1.62
N PRO A 47 14.40 -3.66 1.34
CA PRO A 47 14.39 -4.18 -0.02
C PRO A 47 12.99 -4.02 -0.63
N HIS A 48 12.90 -3.46 -1.82
CA HIS A 48 11.64 -3.37 -2.54
C HIS A 48 11.79 -3.85 -3.97
N ALA A 49 10.71 -4.41 -4.50
CA ALA A 49 10.60 -4.86 -5.88
C ALA A 49 9.50 -4.08 -6.57
N HIS A 50 9.77 -3.64 -7.79
CA HIS A 50 8.79 -3.08 -8.69
C HIS A 50 8.44 -4.10 -9.77
N CYS A 51 7.19 -4.52 -9.79
CA CYS A 51 6.67 -5.49 -10.72
C CYS A 51 5.68 -4.81 -11.67
N LEU A 52 5.88 -4.97 -12.97
CA LEU A 52 4.94 -4.56 -14.01
C LEU A 52 4.21 -5.80 -14.49
N SER A 53 2.88 -5.80 -14.44
CA SER A 53 2.06 -6.92 -14.90
C SER A 53 1.27 -6.52 -16.15
N THR A 54 1.36 -7.34 -17.19
CA THR A 54 0.52 -7.26 -18.39
C THR A 54 -0.41 -8.45 -18.40
N LEU A 55 -1.71 -8.17 -18.28
CA LEU A 55 -2.79 -9.14 -18.25
C LEU A 55 -3.15 -9.59 -19.67
N SER A 56 -3.64 -10.83 -19.76
CA SER A 56 -4.21 -11.37 -20.99
C SER A 56 -5.45 -10.55 -21.41
N ASN A 57 -5.87 -10.65 -22.67
CA ASN A 57 -7.05 -9.93 -23.16
C ASN A 57 -8.35 -10.31 -22.43
N GLU A 58 -8.43 -11.55 -21.94
CA GLU A 58 -9.58 -12.08 -21.21
C GLU A 58 -9.63 -11.50 -19.79
N ASP A 59 -8.46 -11.26 -19.18
CA ASP A 59 -8.31 -10.74 -17.82
C ASP A 59 -8.15 -9.21 -17.75
N LYS A 60 -8.29 -8.50 -18.88
CA LYS A 60 -8.17 -7.04 -18.89
C LYS A 60 -9.22 -6.42 -17.97
N ILE A 61 -8.76 -5.50 -17.13
CA ILE A 61 -9.59 -4.74 -16.20
C ILE A 61 -10.32 -3.66 -17.01
N LYS A 62 -11.65 -3.73 -17.06
CA LYS A 62 -12.46 -2.90 -17.98
C LYS A 62 -13.42 -1.97 -17.25
N THR A 63 -13.81 -2.32 -16.02
CA THR A 63 -14.86 -1.62 -15.27
C THR A 63 -14.40 -1.21 -13.87
N ALA A 64 -15.10 -0.24 -13.27
CA ALA A 64 -14.96 0.15 -11.87
C ALA A 64 -15.02 -1.06 -10.91
N ASP A 65 -15.94 -1.98 -11.16
CA ASP A 65 -16.13 -3.18 -10.35
C ASP A 65 -14.95 -4.14 -10.47
N ASP A 66 -14.39 -4.32 -11.68
CA ASP A 66 -13.18 -5.12 -11.86
C ASP A 66 -12.00 -4.53 -11.07
N PHE A 67 -11.87 -3.19 -11.05
CA PHE A 67 -10.85 -2.52 -10.24
C PHE A 67 -11.05 -2.79 -8.76
N ASP A 68 -12.27 -2.58 -8.25
CA ASP A 68 -12.59 -2.74 -6.84
C ASP A 68 -12.43 -4.18 -6.33
N ASN A 69 -12.51 -5.17 -7.24
CA ASN A 69 -12.24 -6.57 -6.93
C ASN A 69 -10.75 -6.89 -6.80
N ILE A 70 -9.88 -6.10 -7.45
CA ILE A 70 -8.43 -6.33 -7.48
C ILE A 70 -7.71 -5.42 -6.49
N ILE A 71 -8.12 -4.16 -6.39
CA ILE A 71 -7.45 -3.12 -5.61
C ILE A 71 -8.46 -2.51 -4.64
N SER A 72 -8.12 -2.53 -3.36
CA SER A 72 -8.85 -1.82 -2.33
C SER A 72 -7.97 -0.71 -1.75
N ALA A 73 -8.60 0.41 -1.44
CA ALA A 73 -8.00 1.50 -0.69
C ALA A 73 -8.78 1.79 0.60
N GLU A 74 -9.49 0.78 1.11
CA GLU A 74 -10.34 0.85 2.30
C GLU A 74 -9.81 -0.10 3.38
N LEU A 75 -10.05 0.24 4.65
CA LEU A 75 -9.82 -0.65 5.77
C LEU A 75 -10.74 -1.89 5.62
N PRO A 76 -10.20 -3.11 5.73
CA PRO A 76 -11.03 -4.31 5.77
C PRO A 76 -11.99 -4.30 6.97
N ASP A 77 -13.11 -5.02 6.89
CA ASP A 77 -13.95 -5.21 8.06
C ASP A 77 -13.21 -6.08 9.09
N ARG A 78 -12.97 -5.54 10.29
CA ARG A 78 -12.24 -6.22 11.36
C ARG A 78 -12.94 -7.49 11.86
N ASN A 79 -14.26 -7.55 11.82
CA ASN A 79 -15.05 -8.66 12.31
C ASN A 79 -15.17 -9.79 11.28
N VAL A 80 -15.03 -9.46 9.98
CA VAL A 80 -15.12 -10.43 8.88
C VAL A 80 -13.73 -10.90 8.43
N GLN A 81 -12.78 -9.97 8.30
CA GLN A 81 -11.45 -10.19 7.73
C GLN A 81 -10.34 -9.71 8.68
N SER A 82 -10.35 -10.22 9.92
CA SER A 82 -9.45 -9.78 11.00
C SER A 82 -7.97 -9.88 10.66
N GLU A 83 -7.55 -10.94 9.95
CA GLU A 83 -6.16 -11.12 9.52
C GLU A 83 -5.73 -10.06 8.51
N LEU A 84 -6.51 -9.88 7.44
CA LEU A 84 -6.24 -8.86 6.44
C LEU A 84 -6.26 -7.47 7.08
N TYR A 85 -7.25 -7.18 7.94
CA TYR A 85 -7.31 -5.93 8.70
C TYR A 85 -6.01 -5.67 9.44
N ASN A 86 -5.51 -6.65 10.22
CA ASN A 86 -4.27 -6.53 10.98
C ASN A 86 -3.05 -6.27 10.08
N ILE A 87 -2.98 -6.92 8.91
CA ILE A 87 -1.93 -6.68 7.92
C ILE A 87 -2.02 -5.24 7.40
N ILE A 88 -3.22 -4.78 6.99
CA ILE A 88 -3.40 -3.45 6.43
C ILE A 88 -3.05 -2.35 7.44
N ILE A 89 -3.56 -2.42 8.67
CA ILE A 89 -3.26 -1.39 9.69
C ILE A 89 -1.77 -1.34 10.07
N THR A 90 -1.06 -2.46 9.93
CA THR A 90 0.36 -2.56 10.32
C THR A 90 1.30 -2.20 9.17
N GLN A 91 0.96 -2.61 7.96
CA GLN A 91 1.86 -2.57 6.80
C GLN A 91 1.43 -1.56 5.75
N ASN A 92 0.13 -1.26 5.59
CA ASN A 92 -0.42 -0.51 4.46
C ASN A 92 -1.21 0.73 4.88
N ILE A 93 -0.75 1.40 5.94
CA ILE A 93 -1.22 2.72 6.36
C ILE A 93 -0.08 3.72 6.17
N HIS A 94 -0.35 4.77 5.40
CA HIS A 94 0.53 5.94 5.40
C HIS A 94 0.59 6.53 6.81
N GLY A 95 1.81 6.72 7.32
CA GLY A 95 2.01 7.31 8.63
C GLY A 95 1.34 8.69 8.72
N PRO A 96 0.75 9.05 9.88
CA PRO A 96 0.15 10.36 10.05
C PRO A 96 1.18 11.45 9.80
N CYS A 97 0.75 12.52 9.14
CA CYS A 97 1.58 13.67 8.83
C CYS A 97 0.71 14.93 8.72
N GLY A 98 1.28 16.05 8.28
CA GLY A 98 0.55 17.31 8.19
C GLY A 98 0.20 17.83 9.57
N ARG A 99 -1.03 18.37 9.70
CA ARG A 99 -1.53 18.87 10.99
C ARG A 99 -1.66 17.79 12.07
N LEU A 100 -1.90 16.53 11.67
CA LEU A 100 -2.03 15.41 12.60
C LEU A 100 -0.68 15.02 13.21
N TYR A 101 0.41 15.17 12.46
CA TYR A 101 1.76 14.91 12.96
C TYR A 101 2.81 15.74 12.22
N PRO A 102 3.06 16.99 12.65
CA PRO A 102 3.98 17.91 11.96
C PRO A 102 5.45 17.47 12.00
N LYS A 103 5.81 16.52 12.86
CA LYS A 103 7.18 16.00 13.02
C LYS A 103 7.53 14.88 12.03
N SER A 104 6.59 14.47 11.16
CA SER A 104 6.87 13.44 10.16
C SER A 104 7.95 13.89 9.18
N ILE A 105 8.85 12.97 8.79
CA ILE A 105 10.00 13.26 7.92
C ILE A 105 9.61 13.82 6.55
N CYS A 106 8.37 13.59 6.11
CA CYS A 106 7.82 14.11 4.86
C CYS A 106 7.41 15.59 4.93
N MET A 107 7.40 16.20 6.13
CA MET A 107 7.01 17.60 6.33
C MET A 107 8.15 18.52 5.91
N VAL A 108 7.87 19.37 4.92
CA VAL A 108 8.78 20.38 4.36
C VAL A 108 8.03 21.71 4.36
N ASP A 109 8.59 22.75 4.98
CA ASP A 109 8.00 24.09 5.08
C ASP A 109 6.53 24.09 5.55
N GLY A 110 6.22 23.26 6.55
CA GLY A 110 4.87 23.15 7.12
C GLY A 110 3.87 22.35 6.28
N SER A 111 4.29 21.81 5.12
CA SER A 111 3.43 21.02 4.21
C SER A 111 3.98 19.61 3.99
N CYS A 112 3.10 18.63 3.79
CA CYS A 112 3.51 17.27 3.44
C CYS A 112 3.98 17.23 1.98
N SER A 113 5.28 17.07 1.77
CA SER A 113 5.90 16.97 0.43
C SER A 113 5.37 15.79 -0.40
N LYS A 114 4.88 14.74 0.27
CA LYS A 114 4.43 13.49 -0.36
C LYS A 114 2.93 13.44 -0.63
N LYS A 115 2.14 14.40 -0.10
CA LYS A 115 0.66 14.46 -0.25
C LYS A 115 -0.01 13.08 -0.06
N VAL A 116 0.41 12.37 0.98
CA VAL A 116 0.07 10.95 1.18
C VAL A 116 -1.39 10.70 1.57
N THR A 117 -2.04 11.67 2.23
CA THR A 117 -3.46 11.56 2.57
C THR A 117 -4.31 11.85 1.35
N LYS A 118 -5.14 10.88 0.95
CA LYS A 118 -6.07 11.03 -0.17
C LYS A 118 -7.41 11.60 0.29
N ALA A 119 -8.19 12.15 -0.63
CA ALA A 119 -9.57 12.54 -0.34
C ALA A 119 -10.47 11.29 -0.28
N PHE A 120 -11.62 11.42 0.38
CA PHE A 120 -12.66 10.40 0.26
C PHE A 120 -13.25 10.43 -1.16
N CYS A 121 -13.64 9.25 -1.65
CA CYS A 121 -14.26 9.06 -2.96
C CYS A 121 -15.20 7.86 -2.88
N ASN A 122 -16.46 8.02 -3.29
CA ASN A 122 -17.44 6.94 -3.14
C ASN A 122 -17.33 5.85 -4.22
N GLU A 123 -16.67 6.16 -5.34
CA GLU A 123 -16.56 5.29 -6.51
C GLU A 123 -15.13 5.38 -7.06
N THR A 124 -14.68 4.33 -7.75
CA THR A 124 -13.37 4.34 -8.40
C THR A 124 -13.47 5.08 -9.74
N ASP A 125 -12.61 6.08 -9.94
CA ASP A 125 -12.44 6.78 -11.21
C ASP A 125 -11.15 6.32 -11.88
N ALA A 126 -11.32 5.49 -12.91
CA ALA A 126 -10.25 4.99 -13.76
C ALA A 126 -10.12 5.89 -15.01
N SER A 127 -9.79 7.17 -14.82
CA SER A 127 -9.57 8.08 -15.95
C SER A 127 -8.39 7.60 -16.83
N THR A 128 -8.52 7.74 -18.14
CA THR A 128 -7.53 7.29 -19.14
C THR A 128 -6.24 8.11 -19.18
N ASP A 129 -6.28 9.35 -18.68
CA ASP A 129 -5.25 10.37 -18.90
C ASP A 129 -4.53 10.82 -17.60
N GLY A 130 -4.72 10.09 -16.49
CA GLY A 130 -4.16 10.43 -15.18
C GLY A 130 -3.95 9.24 -14.24
N TYR A 131 -3.58 9.52 -12.98
CA TYR A 131 -3.53 8.51 -11.91
C TYR A 131 -4.96 8.11 -11.52
N SER A 132 -5.22 6.81 -11.36
CA SER A 132 -6.52 6.32 -10.91
C SER A 132 -6.86 6.79 -9.50
N ILE A 133 -8.12 7.19 -9.30
CA ILE A 133 -8.65 7.55 -7.99
C ILE A 133 -9.46 6.35 -7.49
N TYR A 134 -8.93 5.65 -6.50
CA TYR A 134 -9.59 4.49 -5.91
C TYR A 134 -10.70 4.92 -4.94
N ARG A 135 -11.77 4.11 -4.90
CA ARG A 135 -12.83 4.24 -3.89
C ARG A 135 -12.26 4.23 -2.48
N ARG A 136 -12.66 5.23 -1.70
CA ARG A 136 -12.34 5.49 -0.29
C ARG A 136 -13.57 6.08 0.38
N ARG A 137 -14.52 5.25 0.82
CA ARG A 137 -15.76 5.73 1.44
C ARG A 137 -15.48 6.27 2.85
N ASN A 138 -16.29 7.24 3.26
CA ASN A 138 -16.26 7.78 4.60
C ASN A 138 -17.35 7.11 5.45
N ASN A 139 -17.05 5.94 6.02
CA ASN A 139 -17.93 5.26 6.95
C ASN A 139 -17.45 5.50 8.39
N SER A 140 -18.38 5.73 9.32
CA SER A 140 -18.05 5.99 10.73
C SER A 140 -17.31 4.83 11.41
N ASN A 141 -17.49 3.60 10.91
CA ASN A 141 -16.87 2.40 11.46
C ASN A 141 -15.47 2.12 10.90
N ASP A 142 -15.07 2.81 9.83
CA ASP A 142 -13.79 2.59 9.13
C ASP A 142 -12.70 3.49 9.70
N THR A 143 -12.50 3.38 11.02
CA THR A 143 -11.49 4.16 11.75
C THR A 143 -10.62 3.24 12.58
N HIS A 144 -9.33 3.59 12.66
CA HIS A 144 -8.34 2.87 13.45
C HIS A 144 -7.51 3.87 14.25
N PHE A 145 -7.19 3.53 15.51
CA PHE A 145 -6.28 4.32 16.33
C PHE A 145 -4.90 3.70 16.30
N THR A 146 -3.94 4.44 15.75
CA THR A 146 -2.53 4.05 15.77
C THR A 146 -2.01 3.94 17.21
N ARG A 147 -0.82 3.34 17.40
CA ARG A 147 -0.16 3.20 18.71
C ARG A 147 0.00 4.53 19.48
N ASN A 148 0.07 5.66 18.77
CA ASN A 148 0.18 7.00 19.35
C ASN A 148 -1.18 7.68 19.55
N ASN A 149 -2.27 6.91 19.54
CA ASN A 149 -3.65 7.37 19.66
C ASN A 149 -4.09 8.38 18.59
N ILE A 150 -3.46 8.33 17.41
CA ILE A 150 -3.87 9.13 16.24
C ILE A 150 -4.88 8.31 15.46
N GLN A 151 -6.06 8.89 15.22
CA GLN A 151 -7.10 8.31 14.39
C GLN A 151 -6.70 8.38 12.91
N VAL A 152 -6.80 7.24 12.24
CA VAL A 152 -6.65 7.09 10.79
C VAL A 152 -7.90 6.42 10.23
N ASP A 153 -8.16 6.66 8.95
CA ASP A 153 -9.30 6.15 8.19
C ASP A 153 -8.88 5.79 6.76
N ASN A 154 -9.85 5.52 5.89
CA ASN A 154 -9.64 5.15 4.50
C ASN A 154 -8.79 6.16 3.69
N ARG A 155 -8.54 7.39 4.16
CA ARG A 155 -7.65 8.36 3.50
C ARG A 155 -6.16 8.03 3.62
N PHE A 156 -5.81 7.17 4.57
CA PHE A 156 -4.43 6.79 4.86
C PHE A 156 -4.04 5.44 4.26
N VAL A 157 -5.02 4.65 3.82
CA VAL A 157 -4.79 3.31 3.29
C VAL A 157 -4.02 3.38 1.97
N VAL A 158 -2.94 2.65 1.88
CA VAL A 158 -2.18 2.46 0.64
C VAL A 158 -2.97 1.45 -0.22
N PRO A 159 -3.24 1.72 -1.50
CA PRO A 159 -3.96 0.78 -2.37
C PRO A 159 -3.30 -0.61 -2.38
N TYR A 160 -4.06 -1.65 -2.07
CA TYR A 160 -3.54 -3.01 -1.90
C TYR A 160 -4.43 -4.03 -2.61
N ASN A 161 -3.88 -5.21 -2.88
CA ASN A 161 -4.64 -6.39 -3.27
C ASN A 161 -4.76 -7.34 -2.07
N SER A 162 -5.98 -7.75 -1.73
CA SER A 162 -6.26 -8.57 -0.54
C SER A 162 -5.49 -9.90 -0.54
N PHE A 163 -5.43 -10.57 -1.69
CA PHE A 163 -4.74 -11.85 -1.82
C PHE A 163 -3.22 -11.69 -1.65
N LEU A 164 -2.60 -10.72 -2.32
CA LEU A 164 -1.18 -10.46 -2.20
C LEU A 164 -0.80 -10.05 -0.77
N SER A 165 -1.61 -9.21 -0.12
CA SER A 165 -1.41 -8.79 1.27
C SER A 165 -1.44 -9.98 2.23
N LEU A 166 -2.42 -10.87 2.12
CA LEU A 166 -2.50 -12.09 2.92
C LEU A 166 -1.34 -13.04 2.64
N LYS A 167 -0.99 -13.22 1.35
CA LYS A 167 0.03 -14.17 0.93
C LYS A 167 1.43 -13.76 1.39
N CYS A 168 1.75 -12.47 1.30
CA CYS A 168 3.11 -11.99 1.52
C CYS A 168 3.30 -11.34 2.90
N ASN A 169 2.23 -10.91 3.58
CA ASN A 169 2.30 -10.17 4.85
C ASN A 169 3.36 -9.07 4.80
N ALA A 170 3.21 -8.15 3.86
CA ALA A 170 4.18 -7.09 3.58
C ALA A 170 3.50 -5.78 3.23
N HIS A 171 4.27 -4.70 3.13
CA HIS A 171 3.77 -3.45 2.55
C HIS A 171 3.71 -3.63 1.03
N ILE A 172 2.51 -3.51 0.48
CA ILE A 172 2.23 -3.76 -0.94
C ILE A 172 1.37 -2.61 -1.44
N ASN A 173 1.89 -1.88 -2.42
CA ASN A 173 1.12 -0.92 -3.19
C ASN A 173 0.78 -1.52 -4.55
N VAL A 174 -0.50 -1.55 -4.91
CA VAL A 174 -0.96 -1.98 -6.24
C VAL A 174 -1.64 -0.80 -6.92
N GLU A 175 -1.13 -0.42 -8.08
CA GLU A 175 -1.63 0.71 -8.87
C GLU A 175 -1.98 0.28 -10.28
N LEU A 176 -3.02 0.89 -10.85
CA LEU A 176 -3.31 0.79 -12.27
C LEU A 176 -2.30 1.64 -13.06
N CYS A 177 -1.80 1.06 -14.16
CA CYS A 177 -0.80 1.69 -15.00
C CYS A 177 -1.36 2.59 -16.06
#